data_AF-A0A8E0RRE9-F1
#
_entry.id   AF-A0A8E0RRE9-F1
#
_cell.length_a   1.000
_cell.length_b   1.000
_cell.length_c   1.000
_cell.angle_alpha   90.00
_cell.angle_beta   90.00
_cell.angle_gamma   90.00
#
_symmetry.space_group_name_H-M   'P 1'
#
loop_
_entity.id
_entity.type
_entity.pdbx_description
1 polymer ?
#
loop_
_entity_poly.entity_id
_entity_poly.type
_entity_poly.pdbx_seq_one_letter_code
_entity_poly.pdbx_strand_id
1 'polypeptide(L)'
;MGADTLDYCTNISKGFMDFLVRIPSDILRKIIAYLNLEDIINLSYTSKLMHQHCNANGIWKSIYLRHSSTQISETVEELAQLFGWKKVFFTSKLQLQKQIRRLRNEHSSQRGDEDQPTSTHYLEDSEYLPNDVDSTFKEVSFLILIQRIFNESQ
;
A
#
# COMPACT_ATOMS: atom_id res chain seq x y z
N MET A 1 -9.53 0.56 44.88
CA MET A 1 -9.80 1.16 43.56
C MET A 1 -8.90 2.39 43.45
N GLY A 2 -8.02 2.45 42.47
CA GLY A 2 -6.99 3.51 42.34
C GLY A 2 -7.38 4.61 41.35
N ALA A 3 -6.53 5.63 41.23
CA ALA A 3 -6.70 6.74 40.28
C ALA A 3 -6.91 6.25 38.84
N ASP A 4 -6.19 5.20 38.42
CA ASP A 4 -6.30 4.62 37.07
C ASP A 4 -7.68 4.04 36.77
N THR A 5 -8.35 3.45 37.77
CA THR A 5 -9.71 2.92 37.60
C THR A 5 -10.72 4.06 37.43
N LEU A 6 -10.55 5.14 38.20
CA LEU A 6 -11.42 6.32 38.09
C LEU A 6 -11.22 7.03 36.74
N ASP A 7 -9.96 7.16 36.29
CA ASP A 7 -9.65 7.78 35.00
C ASP A 7 -10.19 6.94 33.84
N TYR A 8 -10.02 5.62 33.90
CA TYR A 8 -10.64 4.69 32.97
C TYR A 8 -12.17 4.84 32.90
N CYS A 9 -12.87 4.80 34.05
CA CYS A 9 -14.32 4.98 34.09
C CYS A 9 -14.75 6.37 33.57
N THR A 10 -13.96 7.41 33.84
CA THR A 10 -14.21 8.78 33.38
C THR A 10 -14.02 8.90 31.86
N ASN A 11 -13.00 8.25 31.29
CA ASN A 11 -12.79 8.22 29.85
C ASN A 11 -13.94 7.48 29.14
N ILE A 12 -14.43 6.38 29.73
CA ILE A 12 -15.63 5.68 29.23
C ILE A 12 -16.85 6.59 29.26
N SER A 13 -17.12 7.28 30.37
CA SER A 13 -18.31 8.15 30.47
C SER A 13 -18.25 9.34 29.51
N LYS A 14 -17.04 9.80 29.16
CA LYS A 14 -16.79 10.82 28.14
C LYS A 14 -16.78 10.29 26.70
N GLY A 15 -16.91 8.97 26.49
CA GLY A 15 -16.88 8.35 25.17
C GLY A 15 -15.47 8.14 24.59
N PHE A 16 -14.41 8.41 25.35
CA PHE A 16 -13.02 8.16 24.96
C PHE A 16 -12.65 6.70 25.20
N MET A 17 -12.99 5.85 24.23
CA MET A 17 -12.71 4.42 24.30
C MET A 17 -12.13 3.91 22.98
N ASP A 18 -11.05 3.14 23.05
CA ASP A 18 -10.55 2.39 21.90
C ASP A 18 -11.44 1.19 21.61
N PHE A 19 -12.38 1.37 20.68
CA PHE A 19 -13.29 0.30 20.25
C PHE A 19 -12.56 -0.80 19.48
N LEU A 20 -11.57 -0.46 18.67
CA LEU A 20 -10.86 -1.42 17.82
C LEU A 20 -10.17 -2.54 18.60
N VAL A 21 -9.67 -2.25 19.81
CA VAL A 21 -8.98 -3.23 20.67
C VAL A 21 -9.97 -4.15 21.40
N ARG A 22 -11.23 -3.72 21.53
CA ARG A 22 -12.28 -4.43 22.29
C ARG A 22 -13.18 -5.29 21.41
N ILE A 23 -13.19 -5.03 20.10
CA ILE A 23 -13.99 -5.78 19.14
C ILE A 23 -13.42 -7.20 19.00
N PRO A 24 -14.27 -8.24 18.91
CA PRO A 24 -13.84 -9.60 18.63
C PRO A 24 -12.99 -9.69 17.35
N SER A 25 -11.93 -10.50 17.40
CA SER A 25 -10.96 -10.63 16.31
C SER A 25 -11.58 -11.00 14.95
N ASP A 26 -12.67 -11.77 14.93
CA ASP A 26 -13.38 -12.13 13.70
C ASP A 26 -14.02 -10.91 13.00
N ILE A 27 -14.62 -10.02 13.79
CA ILE A 27 -15.24 -8.79 13.29
C ILE A 27 -14.15 -7.83 12.84
N LEU A 28 -13.09 -7.68 13.63
CA LEU A 28 -11.95 -6.84 13.29
C LEU A 28 -11.30 -7.28 11.96
N ARG A 29 -11.10 -8.59 11.75
CA ARG A 29 -10.60 -9.13 10.47
C ARG A 29 -11.52 -8.78 9.30
N LYS A 30 -12.84 -8.84 9.47
CA LYS A 30 -13.80 -8.43 8.44
C LYS A 30 -13.65 -6.95 8.12
N ILE A 31 -13.59 -6.08 9.14
CA ILE A 31 -13.38 -4.64 8.96
C ILE A 31 -12.11 -4.38 8.15
N ILE A 32 -10.98 -4.97 8.57
CA ILE A 32 -9.69 -4.83 7.89
C ILE A 32 -9.77 -5.30 6.43
N ALA A 33 -10.49 -6.39 6.15
CA ALA A 33 -10.64 -6.91 4.79
C ALA A 33 -11.40 -5.94 3.86
N TYR A 34 -12.22 -5.03 4.39
CA TYR A 34 -12.91 -4.00 3.58
C TYR A 34 -12.06 -2.75 3.34
N LEU A 35 -10.93 -2.60 4.02
CA LEU A 35 -10.06 -1.45 3.84
C LEU A 35 -9.26 -1.51 2.53
N ASN A 36 -8.90 -0.35 2.03
CA ASN A 36 -7.97 -0.22 0.92
C ASN A 36 -6.54 -0.55 1.39
N LEU A 37 -5.67 -0.88 0.43
CA LEU A 37 -4.30 -1.31 0.74
C LEU A 37 -3.54 -0.28 1.61
N GLU A 38 -3.67 1.00 1.30
CA GLU A 38 -3.01 2.09 2.03
C GLU A 38 -3.49 2.17 3.48
N ASP A 39 -4.81 2.09 3.69
CA ASP A 39 -5.42 2.12 5.03
C ASP A 39 -4.97 0.93 5.88
N ILE A 40 -4.86 -0.27 5.28
CA ILE A 40 -4.38 -1.48 5.98
C ILE A 40 -2.94 -1.29 6.44
N ILE A 41 -2.11 -0.70 5.58
CA ILE A 41 -0.70 -0.42 5.91
C ILE A 41 -0.62 0.62 7.01
N ASN A 42 -1.32 1.74 6.90
CA ASN A 42 -1.33 2.80 7.91
C ASN A 42 -1.85 2.27 9.27
N LEU A 43 -2.93 1.48 9.25
CA LEU A 43 -3.49 0.85 10.43
C LEU A 43 -2.48 -0.09 11.11
N SER A 44 -1.65 -0.80 10.33
CA SER A 44 -0.62 -1.70 10.86
C SER A 44 0.48 -1.01 11.69
N TYR A 45 0.61 0.32 11.57
CA TYR A 45 1.57 1.12 12.32
C TYR A 45 0.99 1.79 13.58
N THR A 46 -0.32 1.65 13.83
CA THR A 46 -0.99 2.32 14.95
C THR A 46 -0.79 1.62 16.30
N SER A 47 -0.75 0.28 16.31
CA SER A 47 -0.61 -0.51 17.54
C SER A 47 -0.10 -1.91 17.23
N LYS A 48 0.45 -2.59 18.24
CA LYS A 48 0.91 -3.99 18.13
C LYS A 48 -0.22 -4.94 17.74
N LEU A 49 -1.43 -4.73 18.27
CA LEU A 49 -2.60 -5.54 17.96
C LEU A 49 -3.01 -5.37 16.48
N MET A 50 -3.08 -4.12 15.99
CA MET A 50 -3.38 -3.88 14.58
C MET A 50 -2.28 -4.39 13.67
N HIS A 51 -1.02 -4.28 14.07
CA HIS A 51 0.10 -4.85 13.32
C HIS A 51 -0.09 -6.36 13.10
N GLN A 52 -0.46 -7.11 14.13
CA GLN A 52 -0.71 -8.55 14.02
C GLN A 52 -1.90 -8.86 13.10
N HIS A 53 -3.01 -8.14 13.24
CA HIS A 53 -4.19 -8.39 12.41
C HIS A 53 -3.98 -7.99 10.94
N CYS A 54 -3.38 -6.82 10.68
CA CYS A 54 -3.15 -6.32 9.32
C CYS A 54 -2.08 -7.14 8.57
N ASN A 55 -1.14 -7.76 9.28
CA ASN A 55 -0.11 -8.62 8.68
C ASN A 55 -0.48 -10.11 8.65
N ALA A 56 -1.68 -10.48 9.10
CA ALA A 56 -2.14 -11.86 9.05
C ALA A 56 -2.23 -12.37 7.61
N ASN A 57 -1.73 -13.59 7.36
CA ASN A 57 -1.62 -14.17 6.02
C ASN A 57 -2.98 -14.22 5.29
N GLY A 58 -4.06 -14.51 6.02
CA GLY A 58 -5.42 -14.55 5.47
C GLY A 58 -5.91 -13.19 4.95
N ILE A 59 -5.52 -12.08 5.59
CA ILE A 59 -5.83 -10.73 5.10
C ILE A 59 -5.16 -10.51 3.74
N TRP A 60 -3.87 -10.84 3.62
CA TRP A 60 -3.15 -10.67 2.36
C TRP A 60 -3.63 -11.61 1.25
N LYS A 61 -4.10 -12.83 1.57
CA LYS A 61 -4.78 -13.71 0.61
C LYS A 61 -6.06 -13.05 0.07
N SER A 62 -6.87 -12.45 0.95
CA SER A 62 -8.10 -11.76 0.54
C SER A 62 -7.83 -10.53 -0.33
N ILE A 63 -6.78 -9.76 -0.01
CA ILE A 63 -6.34 -8.62 -0.82
C ILE A 63 -5.87 -9.09 -2.19
N TYR A 64 -5.05 -10.15 -2.23
CA TYR A 64 -4.56 -10.72 -3.49
C TYR A 64 -5.74 -11.13 -4.39
N LEU A 65 -6.70 -11.90 -3.85
CA LEU A 65 -7.87 -12.34 -4.60
C LEU A 65 -8.73 -11.17 -5.12
N ARG A 66 -8.87 -10.09 -4.35
CA ARG A 66 -9.64 -8.91 -4.76
C ARG A 66 -8.98 -8.15 -5.92
N HIS A 67 -7.65 -8.16 -5.99
CA HIS A 67 -6.90 -7.40 -6.99
C HIS A 67 -6.40 -8.25 -8.17
N SER A 68 -6.46 -9.57 -8.07
CA SER A 68 -6.07 -10.50 -9.13
C SER A 68 -7.30 -10.88 -9.95
N SER A 69 -7.33 -10.52 -11.22
CA SER A 69 -8.37 -10.95 -12.17
C SER A 69 -8.23 -12.42 -12.60
N THR A 70 -7.15 -13.08 -12.20
CA THR A 70 -6.77 -14.43 -12.63
C THR A 70 -6.93 -15.44 -11.49
N GLN A 71 -7.39 -16.64 -11.82
CA GLN A 71 -7.47 -17.77 -10.89
C GLN A 71 -6.09 -18.06 -10.27
N ILE A 72 -6.06 -18.39 -8.97
CA ILE A 72 -4.82 -18.75 -8.26
C ILE A 72 -4.22 -19.99 -8.92
N SER A 73 -3.04 -19.83 -9.53
CA SER A 73 -2.22 -20.94 -10.00
C SER A 73 -1.62 -21.70 -8.82
N GLU A 74 -1.47 -23.01 -8.95
CA GLU A 74 -0.83 -23.89 -7.95
C GLU A 74 0.54 -23.34 -7.53
N THR A 75 1.34 -22.88 -8.49
CA THR A 75 2.64 -22.24 -8.25
C THR A 75 2.56 -20.99 -7.37
N VAL A 76 1.48 -20.19 -7.48
CA VAL A 76 1.29 -18.98 -6.67
C VAL A 76 0.89 -19.36 -5.25
N GLU A 77 0.06 -20.39 -5.08
CA GLU A 77 -0.32 -20.90 -3.77
C GLU A 77 0.90 -21.50 -3.04
N GLU A 78 1.75 -22.29 -3.73
CA GLU A 78 3.00 -22.81 -3.19
C GLU A 78 3.94 -21.70 -2.73
N LEU A 79 4.14 -20.66 -3.55
CA LEU A 79 4.94 -19.49 -3.17
C LEU A 79 4.35 -18.77 -1.95
N ALA A 80 3.02 -18.68 -1.86
CA ALA A 80 2.37 -18.05 -0.72
C ALA A 80 2.47 -18.90 0.56
N GLN A 81 2.51 -20.22 0.46
CA GLN A 81 2.79 -21.11 1.60
C GLN A 81 4.22 -20.93 2.11
N LEU A 82 5.20 -20.78 1.21
CA LEU A 82 6.61 -20.63 1.58
C LEU A 82 6.93 -19.24 2.15
N PHE A 83 6.42 -18.16 1.52
CA PHE A 83 6.85 -16.79 1.81
C PHE A 83 5.74 -15.90 2.40
N GLY A 84 4.49 -16.37 2.39
CA GLY A 84 3.33 -15.60 2.80
C GLY A 84 2.74 -14.74 1.68
N TRP A 85 1.42 -14.54 1.75
CA TRP A 85 0.64 -13.79 0.77
C TRP A 85 1.05 -12.33 0.65
N LYS A 86 1.53 -11.71 1.74
CA LYS A 86 2.02 -10.32 1.71
C LYS A 86 3.21 -10.18 0.77
N LYS A 87 4.19 -11.10 0.86
CA LYS A 87 5.38 -11.09 0.01
C LYS A 87 5.00 -11.37 -1.45
N VAL A 88 4.17 -12.37 -1.70
CA VAL A 88 3.69 -12.73 -3.05
C VAL A 88 2.93 -11.57 -3.72
N PHE A 89 2.06 -10.89 -2.97
CA PHE A 89 1.31 -9.75 -3.47
C PHE A 89 2.26 -8.63 -3.95
N PHE A 90 3.24 -8.28 -3.13
CA PHE A 90 4.17 -7.22 -3.47
C PHE A 90 5.18 -7.62 -4.54
N THR A 91 5.66 -8.87 -4.60
CA THR A 91 6.53 -9.31 -5.69
C THR A 91 5.83 -9.26 -7.04
N SER A 92 4.57 -9.71 -7.13
CA SER A 92 3.78 -9.66 -8.36
C SER A 92 3.56 -8.22 -8.85
N LYS A 93 3.21 -7.29 -7.93
CA LYS A 93 2.99 -5.88 -8.27
C LYS A 93 4.29 -5.14 -8.65
N LEU A 94 5.40 -5.44 -7.97
CA LEU A 94 6.72 -4.87 -8.25
C LEU A 94 7.30 -5.37 -9.57
N GLN A 95 7.09 -6.63 -9.92
CA GLN A 95 7.52 -7.18 -11.20
C GLN A 95 6.81 -6.46 -12.36
N LEU A 96 5.50 -6.25 -12.24
CA LEU A 96 4.74 -5.48 -13.22
C LEU A 96 5.17 -4.01 -13.28
N GLN A 97 5.36 -3.34 -12.15
CA GLN A 97 5.87 -1.96 -12.15
C GLN A 97 7.27 -1.84 -12.75
N LYS A 98 8.16 -2.80 -12.51
CA LYS A 98 9.50 -2.84 -13.13
C LYS A 98 9.39 -2.98 -14.65
N GLN A 99 8.48 -3.82 -15.15
CA GLN A 99 8.25 -3.98 -16.58
C GLN A 99 7.66 -2.71 -17.20
N ILE A 100 6.67 -2.08 -16.57
CA ILE A 100 6.08 -0.81 -17.02
C ILE A 100 7.15 0.30 -17.07
N ARG A 101 8.03 0.39 -16.06
CA ARG A 101 9.14 1.35 -16.05
C ARG A 101 10.14 1.10 -17.17
N ARG A 102 10.49 -0.16 -17.46
CA ARG A 102 11.35 -0.51 -18.61
C ARG A 102 10.71 -0.07 -19.93
N LEU A 103 9.44 -0.40 -20.13
CA LEU A 103 8.69 0.00 -21.32
C LEU A 103 8.60 1.53 -21.47
N ARG A 104 8.36 2.27 -20.39
CA ARG A 104 8.35 3.74 -20.40
C ARG A 104 9.72 4.31 -20.76
N ASN A 105 10.78 3.75 -20.19
CA ASN A 105 12.16 4.19 -20.45
C ASN A 105 12.58 3.89 -21.91
N GLU A 106 12.17 2.75 -22.46
CA GLU A 106 12.39 2.38 -23.86
C GLU A 106 11.65 3.31 -24.82
N HIS A 107 10.38 3.65 -24.53
CA HIS A 107 9.60 4.61 -25.33
C HIS A 107 10.14 6.04 -25.25
N SER A 108 10.69 6.48 -24.10
CA SER A 108 11.35 7.78 -24.01
C SER A 108 12.68 7.83 -24.77
N SER A 109 13.36 6.70 -24.96
CA SER A 109 14.65 6.63 -25.68
C SER A 109 14.48 6.63 -27.20
N GLN A 110 13.29 6.35 -27.73
CA GLN A 110 12.99 6.36 -29.17
C GLN A 110 12.50 7.72 -29.70
N ARG A 111 12.18 8.69 -28.83
CA ARG A 111 11.61 10.00 -29.23
C ARG A 111 12.64 11.12 -29.35
N GLY A 112 13.93 10.80 -29.22
CA GLY A 112 15.02 11.78 -29.03
C GLY A 112 15.81 12.18 -30.26
N ASP A 113 15.58 11.60 -31.44
CA ASP A 113 16.35 11.93 -32.66
C ASP A 113 15.40 12.35 -33.79
N GLU A 114 15.03 13.63 -33.83
CA GLU A 114 14.67 14.39 -35.04
C GLU A 114 14.68 15.90 -34.69
N ASP A 115 15.86 16.53 -34.77
CA ASP A 115 16.04 18.00 -34.82
C ASP A 115 15.59 18.51 -36.21
N GLN A 116 14.87 19.64 -36.37
CA GLN A 116 15.45 20.99 -36.43
C GLN A 116 14.37 22.12 -36.51
N PRO A 117 14.78 23.40 -36.31
CA PRO A 117 13.97 24.46 -35.72
C PRO A 117 13.24 25.35 -36.72
N THR A 118 12.10 25.92 -36.33
CA THR A 118 11.62 27.17 -36.96
C THR A 118 10.97 28.06 -35.91
N SER A 119 11.59 29.23 -35.74
CA SER A 119 11.19 30.30 -34.84
C SER A 119 9.89 30.97 -35.30
N THR A 120 8.95 31.25 -34.39
CA THR A 120 8.33 32.60 -34.21
C THR A 120 7.28 32.63 -33.08
N HIS A 121 7.56 33.52 -32.10
CA HIS A 121 6.64 34.51 -31.51
C HIS A 121 5.53 34.13 -30.48
N TYR A 122 5.79 34.52 -29.21
CA TYR A 122 4.93 35.03 -28.11
C TYR A 122 3.43 35.25 -28.42
N LEU A 123 2.42 35.01 -27.56
CA LEU A 123 2.23 34.70 -26.12
C LEU A 123 0.77 34.22 -26.00
N GLU A 124 0.46 33.26 -25.12
CA GLU A 124 -0.76 33.33 -24.29
C GLU A 124 -0.71 32.29 -23.16
N ASP A 125 -1.13 32.76 -21.99
CA ASP A 125 -1.05 32.10 -20.69
C ASP A 125 -1.72 30.72 -20.67
N SER A 126 -0.91 29.68 -20.44
CA SER A 126 -1.37 28.39 -19.95
C SER A 126 -0.26 27.78 -19.11
N GLU A 127 -0.26 28.13 -17.83
CA GLU A 127 0.56 27.49 -16.80
C GLU A 127 0.13 26.01 -16.65
N TYR A 128 0.76 25.15 -17.43
CA TYR A 128 0.65 23.68 -17.38
C TYR A 128 2.11 23.19 -17.34
N LEU A 129 2.68 22.79 -16.20
CA LEU A 129 2.63 21.46 -15.53
C LEU A 129 3.86 21.44 -14.56
N PRO A 130 4.04 20.48 -13.60
CA PRO A 130 3.70 19.07 -13.79
C PRO A 130 3.08 18.30 -12.61
N ASN A 131 2.00 17.60 -12.93
CA ASN A 131 1.42 16.47 -12.19
C ASN A 131 2.32 15.22 -12.12
N ASP A 132 3.61 15.30 -12.44
CA ASP A 132 4.55 14.17 -12.38
C ASP A 132 5.25 14.01 -11.03
N VAL A 133 5.29 15.06 -10.21
CA VAL A 133 5.99 15.01 -8.91
C VAL A 133 5.19 14.18 -7.89
N ASP A 134 3.86 14.24 -7.92
CA ASP A 134 3.02 13.48 -6.98
C ASP A 134 2.99 11.97 -7.31
N SER A 135 3.01 11.61 -8.60
CA SER A 135 3.06 10.21 -9.05
C SER A 135 4.41 9.56 -8.74
N THR A 136 5.51 10.28 -9.02
CA THR A 136 6.86 9.80 -8.65
C THR A 136 7.08 9.80 -7.14
N PHE A 137 6.55 10.76 -6.39
CA PHE A 137 6.64 10.79 -4.93
C PHE A 137 5.85 9.65 -4.27
N LYS A 138 4.64 9.34 -4.77
CA LYS A 138 3.87 8.17 -4.33
C LYS A 138 4.58 6.88 -4.68
N GLU A 139 5.17 6.76 -5.88
CA GLU A 139 5.96 5.59 -6.26
C GLU A 139 7.23 5.42 -5.41
N VAL A 140 7.94 6.51 -5.10
CA VAL A 140 9.17 6.46 -4.29
C VAL A 140 8.84 6.11 -2.83
N SER A 141 7.82 6.75 -2.26
CA SER A 141 7.29 6.40 -0.93
C SER A 141 6.80 4.96 -0.88
N PHE A 142 6.11 4.48 -1.93
CA PHE A 142 5.68 3.09 -2.03
C PHE A 142 6.87 2.12 -2.11
N LEU A 143 7.92 2.43 -2.88
CA LEU A 143 9.11 1.57 -2.96
C LEU A 143 9.93 1.57 -1.66
N ILE A 144 10.03 2.70 -0.97
CA ILE A 144 10.67 2.79 0.34
C ILE A 144 9.88 1.95 1.36
N LEU A 145 8.56 2.03 1.33
CA LEU A 145 7.65 1.23 2.17
C LEU A 145 7.79 -0.27 1.89
N ILE A 146 7.92 -0.66 0.63
CA ILE A 146 8.18 -2.05 0.22
C ILE A 146 9.54 -2.53 0.72
N GLN A 147 10.59 -1.73 0.54
CA GLN A 147 11.94 -2.05 0.98
C GLN A 147 11.98 -2.21 2.51
N ARG A 148 11.24 -1.36 3.22
CA ARG A 148 11.08 -1.43 4.69
C ARG A 148 10.33 -2.69 5.13
N ILE A 149 9.24 -3.04 4.45
CA ILE A 149 8.48 -4.28 4.70
C ILE A 149 9.33 -5.53 4.44
N PHE A 150 10.20 -5.49 3.43
CA PHE A 150 11.10 -6.62 3.13
C PHE A 150 12.20 -6.77 4.19
N ASN A 151 12.73 -5.66 4.71
CA ASN A 151 13.83 -5.64 5.68
C ASN A 151 13.39 -5.92 7.14
N GLU A 152 12.16 -5.60 7.56
CA GLU A 152 11.66 -5.86 8.93
C GLU A 152 11.35 -7.35 9.22
N SER A 153 11.77 -8.29 8.36
CA SER A 153 11.54 -9.74 8.53
C SER A 153 12.82 -10.59 8.65
N GLN A 154 13.94 -9.96 9.03
CA GLN A 154 15.11 -10.62 9.66
C GLN A 154 15.12 -10.29 11.15
#